data_AF-A0A933TC82-F1
#
_entry.id   AF-A0A933TC82-F1
#
_cell.length_a   1.000
_cell.length_b   1.000
_cell.length_c   1.000
_cell.angle_alpha   90.00
_cell.angle_beta   90.00
_cell.angle_gamma   90.00
#
_symmetry.space_group_name_H-M   'P 1'
#
loop_
_entity.id
_entity.type
_entity.pdbx_description
1 polymer ?
#
loop_
_entity_poly.entity_id
_entity_poly.type
_entity_poly.pdbx_seq_one_letter_code
_entity_poly.pdbx_strand_id
1 'polypeptide(L)'
;MSRLEFYQFNNLKSFLPNVPSVHEFISSEKYLGKIKLEIEGPDEKLQLAINVLIKISESLQSDKIEYQGTEEFKSRPLLKVFKDKTLNIFVNEGGDQEYGVAQSQTMNTALRIDLSKKDWYVFDDNYGTSEEKYFVKFIDKTYNALKNKYDQIFLVRNEKHFQLYNFDDGKPIEPDFVLFLRKKESDIALHYQVFIEPKGAHLLSYEPWKETFLKSLRKRHKINVLWKTKKYTVWGMPFYNEAQRKKEFEDEFNYLLM
;
A
#
# COMPACT_ATOMS: atom_id res chain seq x y z
N MET A 1 18.39 -4.10 14.73
CA MET A 1 18.09 -2.82 14.05
C MET A 1 18.21 -2.87 12.54
N SER A 2 19.00 -3.76 11.91
CA SER A 2 19.13 -3.82 10.44
C SER A 2 17.82 -4.05 9.68
N ARG A 3 16.78 -4.57 10.35
CA ARG A 3 15.44 -4.69 9.76
C ARG A 3 14.82 -3.30 9.51
N LEU A 4 14.90 -2.37 10.46
CA LEU A 4 14.26 -1.04 10.41
C LEU A 4 15.21 0.03 9.85
N GLU A 5 14.95 0.49 8.62
CA GLU A 5 15.77 1.47 7.87
C GLU A 5 15.89 2.81 8.60
N PHE A 6 14.86 3.19 9.37
CA PHE A 6 14.89 4.40 10.21
C PHE A 6 16.10 4.45 11.14
N TYR A 7 16.48 3.31 11.72
CA TYR A 7 17.53 3.22 12.73
C TYR A 7 18.93 2.97 12.16
N GLN A 8 19.09 2.98 10.84
CA GLN A 8 20.42 3.05 10.23
C GLN A 8 21.08 4.37 10.61
N PHE A 9 22.37 4.33 10.97
CA PHE A 9 23.04 5.47 11.61
C PHE A 9 22.94 6.78 10.80
N ASN A 10 23.11 6.70 9.47
CA ASN A 10 23.02 7.86 8.59
C ASN A 10 21.64 8.53 8.67
N ASN A 11 20.57 7.73 8.73
CA ASN A 11 19.21 8.22 8.83
C ASN A 11 18.91 8.73 10.24
N LEU A 12 19.21 7.93 11.27
CA LEU A 12 19.03 8.27 12.69
C LEU A 12 19.70 9.61 13.05
N LYS A 13 20.93 9.85 12.57
CA LYS A 13 21.68 11.08 12.84
C LYS A 13 21.03 12.33 12.22
N SER A 14 20.22 12.17 11.17
CA SER A 14 19.47 13.29 10.57
C SER A 14 18.31 13.76 11.45
N PHE A 15 17.78 12.90 12.32
CA PHE A 15 16.72 13.21 13.30
C PHE A 15 17.29 13.52 14.68
N LEU A 16 18.38 12.84 15.07
CA LEU A 16 19.06 13.02 16.35
C LEU A 16 20.55 13.34 16.13
N PRO A 17 20.91 14.60 15.82
CA PRO A 17 22.28 14.98 15.41
C PRO A 17 23.36 14.69 16.45
N ASN A 18 22.97 14.70 17.72
CA ASN A 18 23.86 14.50 18.86
C ASN A 18 24.14 13.03 19.18
N VAL A 19 23.51 12.08 18.49
CA VAL A 19 23.77 10.65 18.66
C VAL A 19 25.12 10.28 18.02
N PRO A 20 26.11 9.80 18.78
CA PRO A 20 27.44 9.50 18.25
C PRO A 20 27.51 8.14 17.55
N SER A 21 26.65 7.17 17.93
CA SER A 21 26.57 5.85 17.30
C SER A 21 25.23 5.17 17.57
N VAL A 22 24.89 4.13 16.81
CA VAL A 22 23.72 3.28 17.08
C VAL A 22 23.84 2.58 18.44
N HIS A 23 25.07 2.22 18.83
CA HIS A 23 25.29 1.61 20.14
C HIS A 23 24.90 2.57 21.27
N GLU A 24 25.36 3.82 21.22
CA GLU A 24 25.01 4.85 22.20
C GLU A 24 23.50 5.13 22.21
N PHE A 25 22.85 5.15 21.05
CA PHE A 25 21.41 5.32 20.97
C PHE A 25 20.63 4.23 21.72
N ILE A 26 21.14 2.99 21.73
CA ILE A 26 20.51 1.85 22.42
C ILE A 26 20.83 1.87 23.91
N SER A 27 22.09 2.03 24.28
CA SER A 27 22.57 1.80 25.66
C SER A 27 22.43 3.01 26.57
N SER A 28 22.42 4.22 26.01
CA SER A 28 22.42 5.46 26.80
C SER A 28 21.04 5.78 27.36
N GLU A 29 20.97 6.14 28.64
CA GLU A 29 19.74 6.63 29.29
C GLU A 29 19.25 7.96 28.70
N LYS A 30 20.09 8.66 27.93
CA LYS A 30 19.69 9.85 27.17
C LYS A 30 18.78 9.52 25.98
N TYR A 31 18.73 8.26 25.56
CA TYR A 31 17.99 7.76 24.40
C TYR A 31 17.13 6.55 24.79
N LEU A 32 17.29 5.41 24.10
CA LEU A 32 16.46 4.22 24.35
C LEU A 32 16.77 3.54 25.68
N GLY A 33 17.94 3.73 26.27
CA GLY A 33 18.36 3.02 27.49
C GLY A 33 17.45 3.28 28.69
N LYS A 34 16.66 4.38 28.66
CA LYS A 34 15.67 4.70 29.70
C LYS A 34 14.31 3.99 29.49
N ILE A 35 14.03 3.49 28.29
CA ILE A 35 12.76 2.85 27.97
C ILE A 35 12.76 1.43 28.52
N LYS A 36 11.98 1.20 29.57
CA LYS A 36 11.73 -0.14 30.12
C LYS A 36 10.40 -0.65 29.59
N LEU A 37 10.41 -1.87 29.07
CA LEU A 37 9.21 -2.57 28.62
C LEU A 37 8.87 -3.64 29.64
N GLU A 38 7.73 -3.52 30.29
CA GLU A 38 7.14 -4.58 31.10
C GLU A 38 6.34 -5.49 30.17
N ILE A 39 6.72 -6.77 30.12
CA ILE A 39 6.14 -7.75 29.20
C ILE A 39 5.57 -8.89 30.02
N GLU A 40 4.27 -9.11 29.90
CA GLU A 40 3.60 -10.29 30.45
C GLU A 40 3.27 -11.26 29.31
N GLY A 41 3.87 -12.45 29.35
CA GLY A 41 3.58 -13.54 28.42
C GLY A 41 4.82 -14.15 27.74
N PRO A 42 4.70 -15.37 27.17
CA PRO A 42 5.87 -16.20 26.93
C PRO A 42 6.76 -15.77 25.74
N ASP A 43 6.22 -15.34 24.58
CA ASP A 43 7.00 -15.51 23.33
C ASP A 43 7.00 -14.38 22.27
N GLU A 44 6.54 -13.15 22.55
CA GLU A 44 6.53 -12.07 21.54
C GLU A 44 7.48 -10.89 21.80
N LYS A 45 8.57 -11.09 22.56
CA LYS A 45 9.50 -10.01 22.94
C LYS A 45 10.07 -9.25 21.74
N LEU A 46 10.43 -9.96 20.66
CA LEU A 46 10.96 -9.34 19.45
C LEU A 46 9.91 -8.50 18.72
N GLN A 47 8.68 -9.02 18.55
CA GLN A 47 7.62 -8.31 17.85
C GLN A 47 7.19 -7.06 18.63
N LEU A 48 7.12 -7.17 19.96
CA LEU A 48 6.82 -6.03 20.81
C LEU A 48 7.91 -4.96 20.74
N ALA A 49 9.19 -5.36 20.79
CA ALA A 49 10.30 -4.43 20.62
C ALA A 49 10.28 -3.72 19.26
N ILE A 50 9.94 -4.44 18.19
CA ILE A 50 9.76 -3.86 16.85
C ILE A 50 8.61 -2.83 16.86
N ASN A 51 7.45 -3.18 17.42
CA ASN A 51 6.29 -2.29 17.49
C ASN A 51 6.59 -1.01 18.29
N VAL A 52 7.34 -1.12 19.39
CA VAL A 52 7.78 0.04 20.19
C VAL A 52 8.73 0.94 19.39
N LEU A 53 9.73 0.34 18.75
CA LEU A 53 10.66 1.07 17.90
C LEU A 53 9.92 1.79 16.76
N ILE A 54 8.93 1.15 16.13
CA ILE A 54 8.12 1.82 15.11
C ILE A 54 7.43 3.06 15.66
N LYS A 55 6.76 2.97 16.82
CA LYS A 55 6.09 4.13 17.44
C LYS A 55 7.07 5.26 17.77
N ILE A 56 8.27 4.93 18.25
CA ILE A 56 9.30 5.94 18.55
C ILE A 56 9.75 6.61 17.25
N SER A 57 9.96 5.85 16.18
CA SER A 57 10.34 6.42 14.89
C SER A 57 9.27 7.34 14.32
N GLU A 58 7.99 6.98 14.45
CA GLU A 58 6.86 7.81 14.02
C GLU A 58 6.84 9.15 14.77
N SER A 59 7.06 9.12 16.11
CA SER A 59 7.13 10.34 16.93
C SER A 59 8.32 11.23 16.57
N LEU A 60 9.51 10.67 16.33
CA LEU A 60 10.68 11.45 15.95
C LEU A 60 10.52 12.08 14.56
N GLN A 61 9.80 11.41 13.67
CA GLN A 61 9.51 11.92 12.33
C GLN A 61 8.46 13.03 12.36
N SER A 62 7.48 12.98 13.27
CA SER A 62 6.47 14.03 13.39
C SER A 62 7.04 15.38 13.83
N ASP A 63 8.11 15.38 14.61
CA ASP A 63 8.73 16.63 15.12
C ASP A 63 9.49 17.42 14.03
N LYS A 64 9.72 16.83 12.86
CA LYS A 64 10.48 17.42 11.74
C LYS A 64 9.64 17.64 10.47
N ILE A 65 8.31 17.70 10.59
CA ILE A 65 7.43 17.86 9.43
C ILE A 65 7.59 19.26 8.83
N GLU A 66 8.37 19.36 7.75
CA GLU A 66 8.49 20.60 6.94
C GLU A 66 7.39 20.71 5.88
N TYR A 67 6.82 19.57 5.44
CA TYR A 67 5.82 19.48 4.38
C TYR A 67 4.73 18.47 4.72
N GLN A 68 3.50 18.75 4.31
CA GLN A 68 2.35 17.87 4.49
C GLN A 68 1.69 17.56 3.14
N GLY A 69 1.04 16.40 3.04
CA GLY A 69 0.23 16.05 1.87
C GLY A 69 -1.07 16.86 1.81
N THR A 70 -1.52 17.17 0.60
CA THR A 70 -2.83 17.84 0.41
C THR A 70 -3.97 16.82 0.47
N GLU A 71 -5.04 17.17 1.17
CA GLU A 71 -6.31 16.43 1.10
C GLU A 71 -7.03 16.62 -0.24
N GLU A 72 -6.67 17.66 -1.01
CA GLU A 72 -7.29 17.97 -2.31
C GLU A 72 -6.74 17.08 -3.43
N PHE A 73 -7.61 16.28 -4.04
CA PHE A 73 -7.32 15.49 -5.23
C PHE A 73 -7.73 16.23 -6.51
N LYS A 74 -6.79 16.34 -7.45
CA LYS A 74 -6.99 17.00 -8.74
C LYS A 74 -7.00 15.97 -9.86
N SER A 75 -7.94 16.10 -10.78
CA SER A 75 -8.03 15.18 -11.91
C SER A 75 -6.81 15.32 -12.83
N ARG A 76 -6.28 14.18 -13.27
CA ARG A 76 -5.21 14.09 -14.25
C ARG A 76 -5.64 13.10 -15.34
N PRO A 77 -5.47 13.42 -16.63
CA PRO A 77 -5.70 12.46 -17.70
C PRO A 77 -4.80 11.23 -17.53
N LEU A 78 -5.35 10.01 -17.67
CA LEU A 78 -4.58 8.76 -17.53
C LEU A 78 -3.36 8.73 -18.46
N LEU A 79 -3.51 9.15 -19.71
CA LEU A 79 -2.43 9.23 -20.72
C LEU A 79 -1.26 10.16 -20.31
N LYS A 80 -1.46 11.06 -19.34
CA LYS A 80 -0.38 11.89 -18.81
C LYS A 80 0.37 11.23 -17.65
N VAL A 81 -0.26 10.27 -16.98
CA VAL A 81 0.26 9.57 -15.79
C VAL A 81 0.91 8.25 -16.20
N PHE A 82 0.18 7.42 -16.94
CA PHE A 82 0.66 6.14 -17.44
C PHE A 82 1.30 6.33 -18.81
N LYS A 83 2.57 5.94 -18.92
CA LYS A 83 3.37 6.03 -20.14
C LYS A 83 4.13 4.71 -20.30
N ASP A 84 4.54 4.42 -21.53
CA ASP A 84 5.35 3.23 -21.77
C ASP A 84 6.62 3.27 -20.94
N LYS A 85 6.87 2.18 -20.22
CA LYS A 85 7.99 2.02 -19.30
C LYS A 85 8.61 0.65 -19.47
N THR A 86 9.89 0.61 -19.77
CA THR A 86 10.67 -0.64 -19.79
C THR A 86 11.08 -0.99 -18.37
N LEU A 87 10.82 -2.23 -17.95
CA LEU A 87 11.20 -2.76 -16.66
C LEU A 87 12.37 -3.75 -16.83
N ASN A 88 13.43 -3.57 -16.04
CA ASN A 88 14.52 -4.53 -15.96
C ASN A 88 14.28 -5.44 -14.76
N ILE A 89 13.82 -6.66 -15.01
CA ILE A 89 13.48 -7.60 -13.95
C ILE A 89 14.63 -8.57 -13.73
N PHE A 90 15.17 -8.57 -12.50
CA PHE A 90 16.19 -9.51 -12.06
C PHE A 90 15.53 -10.52 -11.11
N VAL A 91 15.47 -11.79 -11.53
CA VAL A 91 14.99 -12.89 -10.70
C VAL A 91 16.13 -13.27 -9.75
N ASN A 92 16.05 -12.84 -8.50
CA ASN A 92 17.06 -13.15 -7.48
C ASN A 92 16.77 -14.51 -6.83
N GLU A 93 17.78 -15.38 -6.72
CA GLU A 93 17.65 -16.73 -6.15
C GLU A 93 17.20 -16.78 -4.67
N GLY A 94 17.24 -15.64 -3.95
CA GLY A 94 16.77 -15.51 -2.57
C GLY A 94 15.53 -14.62 -2.38
N GLY A 95 14.90 -14.16 -3.47
CA GLY A 95 13.71 -13.31 -3.44
C GLY A 95 12.39 -14.08 -3.61
N ASP A 96 11.31 -13.35 -3.84
CA ASP A 96 10.04 -13.95 -4.25
C ASP A 96 10.20 -14.63 -5.61
N GLN A 97 10.03 -15.95 -5.65
CA GLN A 97 10.21 -16.76 -6.87
C GLN A 97 9.19 -16.45 -7.96
N GLU A 98 8.09 -15.79 -7.62
CA GLU A 98 7.07 -15.37 -8.57
C GLU A 98 7.40 -14.03 -9.24
N TYR A 99 8.25 -13.20 -8.61
CA TYR A 99 8.59 -11.89 -9.15
C TYR A 99 9.32 -12.02 -10.49
N GLY A 100 8.80 -11.34 -11.52
CA GLY A 100 9.32 -11.42 -12.88
C GLY A 100 8.83 -12.59 -13.72
N VAL A 101 8.09 -13.53 -13.13
CA VAL A 101 7.45 -14.61 -13.87
C VAL A 101 6.05 -14.15 -14.30
N ALA A 102 5.73 -14.24 -15.59
CA ALA A 102 4.39 -13.94 -16.09
C ALA A 102 3.31 -14.75 -15.35
N GLN A 103 2.25 -14.10 -14.88
CA GLN A 103 1.19 -14.77 -14.12
C GLN A 103 0.42 -15.80 -14.97
N SER A 104 0.39 -15.63 -16.30
CA SER A 104 -0.16 -16.65 -17.20
C SER A 104 0.72 -17.91 -17.35
N GLN A 105 2.01 -17.81 -17.02
CA GLN A 105 3.02 -18.85 -17.27
C GLN A 105 3.64 -19.46 -16.00
N THR A 106 3.31 -18.94 -14.81
CA THR A 106 3.82 -19.51 -13.55
C THR A 106 3.46 -21.00 -13.41
N MET A 107 4.39 -21.77 -12.82
CA MET A 107 4.16 -23.17 -12.46
C MET A 107 3.24 -23.31 -11.25
N ASN A 108 3.06 -22.25 -10.46
CA ASN A 108 2.13 -22.24 -9.34
C ASN A 108 0.68 -22.10 -9.84
N THR A 109 -0.03 -23.23 -9.88
CA THR A 109 -1.42 -23.31 -10.38
C THR A 109 -2.40 -22.47 -9.55
N ALA A 110 -2.10 -22.21 -8.28
CA ALA A 110 -2.95 -21.37 -7.43
C ALA A 110 -2.92 -19.89 -7.87
N LEU A 111 -1.81 -19.45 -8.44
CA LEU A 111 -1.57 -18.08 -8.91
C LEU A 111 -1.91 -17.90 -10.39
N ARG A 112 -1.86 -18.97 -11.18
CA ARG A 112 -2.01 -18.92 -12.62
C ARG A 112 -3.37 -18.36 -13.05
N ILE A 113 -3.33 -17.40 -13.97
CA ILE A 113 -4.49 -16.81 -14.65
C ILE A 113 -4.05 -16.26 -16.00
N ASP A 114 -4.87 -16.49 -17.03
CA ASP A 114 -4.68 -15.92 -18.37
C ASP A 114 -5.31 -14.53 -18.43
N LEU A 115 -4.48 -13.49 -18.23
CA LEU A 115 -4.93 -12.09 -18.18
C LEU A 115 -5.27 -11.50 -19.55
N SER A 116 -4.78 -12.11 -20.64
CA SER A 116 -5.13 -11.70 -22.01
C SER A 116 -6.64 -11.83 -22.32
N LYS A 117 -7.37 -12.61 -21.50
CA LYS A 117 -8.81 -12.82 -21.60
C LYS A 117 -9.62 -12.02 -20.57
N LYS A 118 -8.98 -11.07 -19.88
CA LYS A 118 -9.55 -10.35 -18.74
C LYS A 118 -9.59 -8.85 -19.05
N ASP A 119 -10.64 -8.41 -19.74
CA ASP A 119 -10.83 -7.01 -20.16
C ASP A 119 -10.79 -5.96 -19.03
N TRP A 120 -10.94 -6.41 -17.77
CA TRP A 120 -10.84 -5.57 -16.58
C TRP A 120 -9.40 -5.32 -16.14
N TYR A 121 -8.41 -6.07 -16.63
CA TYR A 121 -6.99 -5.86 -16.34
C TYR A 121 -6.35 -5.09 -17.50
N VAL A 122 -5.67 -3.97 -17.20
CA VAL A 122 -5.26 -3.01 -18.24
C VAL A 122 -4.00 -3.42 -19.02
N PHE A 123 -3.18 -4.29 -18.46
CA PHE A 123 -1.93 -4.75 -19.10
C PHE A 123 -2.08 -6.18 -19.64
N ASP A 124 -1.17 -6.60 -20.52
CA ASP A 124 -1.23 -7.94 -21.12
C ASP A 124 -1.03 -9.08 -20.10
N ASP A 125 -0.19 -8.84 -19.09
CA ASP A 125 0.08 -9.81 -18.01
C ASP A 125 0.60 -9.10 -16.74
N ASN A 126 0.74 -9.86 -15.66
CA ASN A 126 1.25 -9.42 -14.38
C ASN A 126 2.56 -10.16 -14.05
N TYR A 127 3.60 -9.41 -13.71
CA TYR A 127 4.94 -9.90 -13.38
C TYR A 127 5.32 -9.60 -11.92
N GLY A 128 4.34 -9.25 -11.09
CA GLY A 128 4.53 -8.93 -9.69
C GLY A 128 4.92 -10.13 -8.83
N THR A 129 5.08 -9.86 -7.54
CA THR A 129 5.28 -10.81 -6.44
C THR A 129 4.11 -11.78 -6.30
N SER A 130 4.31 -12.83 -5.51
CA SER A 130 3.28 -13.80 -5.15
C SER A 130 2.03 -13.14 -4.56
N GLU A 131 2.19 -12.17 -3.65
CA GLU A 131 1.06 -11.45 -3.04
C GLU A 131 0.30 -10.57 -4.05
N GLU A 132 1.01 -9.88 -4.95
CA GLU A 132 0.37 -9.14 -6.05
C GLU A 132 -0.42 -10.08 -6.97
N LYS A 133 0.12 -11.26 -7.28
CA LYS A 133 -0.58 -12.28 -8.08
C LYS A 133 -1.81 -12.84 -7.36
N TYR A 134 -1.72 -13.10 -6.05
CA TYR A 134 -2.88 -13.49 -5.24
C TYR A 134 -3.97 -12.43 -5.26
N PHE A 135 -3.60 -11.15 -5.13
CA PHE A 135 -4.54 -10.05 -5.22
C PHE A 135 -5.23 -9.97 -6.60
N VAL A 136 -4.50 -10.15 -7.70
CA VAL A 136 -5.11 -10.21 -9.04
C VAL A 136 -6.10 -11.39 -9.14
N LYS A 137 -5.78 -12.55 -8.57
CA LYS A 137 -6.72 -13.69 -8.48
C LYS A 137 -7.94 -13.38 -7.61
N PHE A 138 -7.77 -12.60 -6.54
CA PHE A 138 -8.88 -12.14 -5.71
C PHE A 138 -9.84 -11.26 -6.50
N ILE A 139 -9.33 -10.31 -7.30
CA ILE A 139 -10.16 -9.50 -8.20
C ILE A 139 -10.87 -10.37 -9.23
N ASP A 140 -10.18 -11.36 -9.82
CA ASP A 140 -10.82 -12.27 -10.78
C ASP A 140 -12.00 -13.04 -10.16
N LYS A 141 -11.84 -13.53 -8.92
CA LYS A 141 -12.90 -14.24 -8.17
C LYS A 141 -14.09 -13.34 -7.86
N THR A 142 -13.85 -12.05 -7.57
CA THR A 142 -14.88 -11.09 -7.18
C THR A 142 -15.46 -10.30 -8.37
N TYR A 143 -14.87 -10.43 -9.56
CA TYR A 143 -15.21 -9.64 -10.73
C TYR A 143 -16.70 -9.73 -11.11
N ASN A 144 -17.30 -10.92 -11.05
CA ASN A 144 -18.72 -11.08 -11.36
C ASN A 144 -19.62 -10.29 -10.38
N ALA A 145 -19.25 -10.23 -9.10
CA ALA A 145 -19.97 -9.42 -8.12
C ALA A 145 -19.81 -7.92 -8.38
N LEU A 146 -18.60 -7.48 -8.73
CA LEU A 146 -18.37 -6.09 -9.15
C LEU A 146 -19.19 -5.73 -10.40
N LYS A 147 -19.22 -6.62 -11.41
CA LYS A 147 -19.92 -6.40 -12.68
C LYS A 147 -21.42 -6.24 -12.52
N ASN A 148 -22.01 -6.83 -11.48
CA ASN A 148 -23.44 -6.64 -11.17
C ASN A 148 -23.76 -5.21 -10.70
N LYS A 149 -22.75 -4.42 -10.30
CA LYS A 149 -22.91 -3.10 -9.70
C LYS A 149 -22.26 -1.97 -10.49
N TYR A 150 -21.18 -2.27 -11.21
CA TYR A 150 -20.38 -1.28 -11.92
C TYR A 150 -20.36 -1.55 -13.42
N ASP A 151 -20.60 -0.49 -14.19
CA ASP A 151 -20.60 -0.50 -15.65
C ASP A 151 -19.17 -0.58 -16.23
N GLN A 152 -18.20 -0.03 -15.50
CA GLN A 152 -16.79 -0.03 -15.90
C GLN A 152 -15.91 -0.40 -14.70
N ILE A 153 -15.01 -1.35 -14.92
CA ILE A 153 -14.12 -1.93 -13.90
C ILE A 153 -12.75 -2.07 -14.54
N PHE A 154 -11.74 -1.38 -14.01
CA PHE A 154 -10.37 -1.45 -14.51
C PHE A 154 -9.39 -1.54 -13.35
N LEU A 155 -8.62 -2.63 -13.29
CA LEU A 155 -7.49 -2.78 -12.41
C LEU A 155 -6.21 -2.38 -13.15
N VAL A 156 -5.52 -1.38 -12.61
CA VAL A 156 -4.27 -0.84 -13.16
C VAL A 156 -3.17 -1.04 -12.14
N ARG A 157 -2.09 -1.72 -12.54
CA ARG A 157 -0.85 -1.77 -11.77
C ARG A 157 -0.11 -0.42 -11.89
N ASN A 158 0.25 0.18 -10.76
CA ASN A 158 0.85 1.51 -10.74
C ASN A 158 2.28 1.49 -11.25
N GLU A 159 3.12 0.52 -10.89
CA GLU A 159 4.53 0.47 -11.33
C GLU A 159 5.29 1.81 -11.14
N LYS A 160 4.99 2.53 -10.05
CA LYS A 160 5.57 3.84 -9.71
C LYS A 160 5.28 4.96 -10.72
N HIS A 161 4.19 4.88 -11.48
CA HIS A 161 3.77 5.95 -12.39
C HIS A 161 3.31 7.21 -11.63
N PHE A 162 2.80 7.04 -10.41
CA PHE A 162 2.50 8.14 -9.52
C PHE A 162 2.74 7.77 -8.05
N GLN A 163 2.82 8.81 -7.22
CA GLN A 163 2.91 8.71 -5.76
C GLN A 163 1.73 9.45 -5.13
N LEU A 164 1.36 9.03 -3.93
CA LEU A 164 0.51 9.79 -3.02
C LEU A 164 1.39 10.29 -1.86
N TYR A 165 1.01 11.42 -1.27
CA TYR A 165 1.76 12.01 -0.17
C TYR A 165 0.88 12.00 1.08
N ASN A 166 1.41 11.43 2.16
CA ASN A 166 0.70 11.33 3.43
C ASN A 166 0.23 12.70 3.91
N PHE A 167 -1.03 12.80 4.33
CA PHE A 167 -1.64 14.09 4.69
C PHE A 167 -0.96 14.75 5.88
N ASP A 168 -0.38 13.95 6.79
CA ASP A 168 0.14 14.48 8.05
C ASP A 168 1.62 14.88 7.95
N ASP A 169 2.46 14.10 7.26
CA ASP A 169 3.92 14.30 7.23
C ASP A 169 4.53 14.34 5.82
N GLY A 170 3.69 14.33 4.77
CA GLY A 170 4.14 14.43 3.39
C GLY A 170 4.93 13.23 2.86
N LYS A 171 5.05 12.13 3.63
CA LYS A 171 5.78 10.95 3.15
C LYS A 171 5.15 10.35 1.89
N PRO A 172 5.95 10.02 0.86
CA PRO A 172 5.43 9.42 -0.36
C PRO A 172 5.09 7.94 -0.14
N ILE A 173 3.99 7.49 -0.74
CA ILE A 173 3.66 6.09 -0.95
C ILE A 173 3.36 5.87 -2.44
N GLU A 174 3.75 4.70 -2.94
CA GLU A 174 3.50 4.25 -4.30
C GLU A 174 2.56 3.03 -4.21
N PRO A 175 1.23 3.20 -4.19
CA PRO A 175 0.32 2.07 -4.14
C PRO A 175 0.58 1.11 -5.31
N ASP A 176 0.64 -0.19 -5.07
CA ASP A 176 0.90 -1.18 -6.12
C ASP A 176 -0.18 -1.21 -7.21
N PHE A 177 -1.46 -1.06 -6.81
CA PHE A 177 -2.60 -1.08 -7.71
C PHE A 177 -3.59 0.07 -7.48
N VAL A 178 -4.30 0.39 -8.56
CA VAL A 178 -5.49 1.24 -8.55
C VAL A 178 -6.63 0.51 -9.23
N LEU A 179 -7.74 0.32 -8.53
CA LEU A 179 -8.98 -0.18 -9.08
C LEU A 179 -9.92 0.99 -9.36
N PHE A 180 -10.23 1.21 -10.64
CA PHE A 180 -11.21 2.17 -11.10
C PHE A 180 -12.56 1.49 -11.25
N LEU A 181 -13.57 2.01 -10.57
CA LEU A 181 -14.94 1.56 -10.68
C LEU A 181 -15.83 2.73 -11.08
N ARG A 182 -16.76 2.50 -12.00
CA ARG A 182 -17.77 3.49 -12.36
C ARG A 182 -19.13 2.83 -12.44
N LYS A 183 -20.12 3.48 -11.87
CA LYS A 183 -21.54 3.16 -12.07
C LYS A 183 -22.35 4.41 -12.33
N LYS A 184 -23.45 4.26 -13.07
CA LYS A 184 -24.43 5.33 -13.26
C LYS A 184 -25.66 5.08 -12.38
N GLU A 185 -25.96 6.03 -11.50
CA GLU A 185 -27.17 6.04 -10.69
C GLU A 185 -28.04 7.23 -11.12
N SER A 186 -29.13 6.94 -11.85
CA SER A 186 -29.97 7.97 -12.47
C SER A 186 -29.12 8.93 -13.32
N ASP A 187 -29.10 10.23 -13.00
CA ASP A 187 -28.31 11.24 -13.72
C ASP A 187 -26.92 11.49 -13.11
N ILE A 188 -26.54 10.72 -12.09
CA ILE A 188 -25.28 10.87 -11.37
C ILE A 188 -24.34 9.72 -11.76
N ALA A 189 -23.16 10.06 -12.28
CA ALA A 189 -22.06 9.11 -12.45
C ALA A 189 -21.22 9.06 -11.18
N LEU A 190 -21.13 7.89 -10.57
CA LEU A 190 -20.27 7.62 -9.43
C LEU A 190 -18.97 7.00 -9.92
N HIS A 191 -17.86 7.58 -9.51
CA HIS A 191 -16.50 7.14 -9.83
C HIS A 191 -15.77 6.80 -8.53
N TYR A 192 -15.16 5.62 -8.47
CA TYR A 192 -14.30 5.20 -7.37
C TYR A 192 -12.89 5.01 -7.90
N GLN A 193 -11.92 5.53 -7.16
CA GLN A 193 -10.51 5.28 -7.35
C GLN A 193 -9.99 4.64 -6.07
N VAL A 194 -9.78 3.33 -6.13
CA VAL A 194 -9.44 2.50 -4.97
C VAL A 194 -7.95 2.14 -5.03
N PHE A 195 -7.16 2.63 -4.08
CA PHE A 195 -5.74 2.35 -3.93
C PHE A 195 -5.50 1.11 -3.08
N ILE A 196 -4.65 0.21 -3.57
CA ILE A 196 -4.47 -1.13 -3.02
C ILE A 196 -2.99 -1.46 -2.96
N GLU A 197 -2.57 -2.07 -1.86
CA GLU A 197 -1.18 -2.42 -1.56
C GLU A 197 -1.11 -3.86 -1.03
N PRO A 198 -0.78 -4.84 -1.88
CA PRO A 198 -0.40 -6.18 -1.43
C PRO A 198 0.93 -6.17 -0.69
N LYS A 199 1.02 -6.92 0.40
CA LYS A 199 2.19 -6.97 1.27
C LYS A 199 2.48 -8.40 1.69
N GLY A 200 3.73 -8.84 1.54
CA GLY A 200 4.19 -10.10 2.12
C GLY A 200 4.09 -10.09 3.64
N ALA A 201 3.83 -11.25 4.24
CA ALA A 201 3.61 -11.39 5.68
C ALA A 201 4.73 -10.76 6.54
N HIS A 202 5.99 -10.89 6.10
CA HIS A 202 7.15 -10.32 6.78
C HIS A 202 7.25 -8.78 6.72
N LEU A 203 6.46 -8.12 5.87
CA LEU A 203 6.44 -6.66 5.69
C LEU A 203 5.22 -5.99 6.33
N LEU A 204 4.22 -6.76 6.78
CA LEU A 204 2.98 -6.20 7.33
C LEU A 204 3.22 -5.30 8.54
N SER A 205 4.18 -5.64 9.40
CA SER A 205 4.53 -4.84 10.58
C SER A 205 5.59 -3.78 10.33
N TYR A 206 6.13 -3.67 9.11
CA TYR A 206 7.28 -2.80 8.85
C TYR A 206 6.91 -1.32 8.73
N GLU A 207 5.82 -1.03 8.02
CA GLU A 207 5.38 0.33 7.71
C GLU A 207 3.87 0.51 7.96
N PRO A 208 3.43 0.41 9.23
CA PRO A 208 2.01 0.53 9.57
C PRO A 208 1.43 1.92 9.21
N TRP A 209 2.27 2.96 9.19
CA TRP A 209 1.87 4.31 8.78
C TRP A 209 1.27 4.34 7.36
N LYS A 210 1.74 3.49 6.44
CA LYS A 210 1.23 3.40 5.05
C LYS A 210 -0.22 2.93 5.03
N GLU A 211 -0.55 1.90 5.81
CA GLU A 211 -1.93 1.42 5.93
C GLU A 211 -2.82 2.46 6.60
N THR A 212 -2.34 3.10 7.67
CA THR A 212 -3.05 4.22 8.32
C THR A 212 -3.36 5.33 7.32
N PHE A 213 -2.38 5.70 6.49
CA PHE A 213 -2.58 6.72 5.46
C PHE A 213 -3.61 6.27 4.40
N LEU A 214 -3.48 5.06 3.85
CA LEU A 214 -4.45 4.54 2.87
C LEU A 214 -5.88 4.56 3.42
N LYS A 215 -6.08 4.04 4.64
CA LYS A 215 -7.39 4.05 5.31
C LYS A 215 -7.93 5.47 5.55
N SER A 216 -7.04 6.46 5.71
CA SER A 216 -7.43 7.86 5.89
C SER A 216 -8.01 8.51 4.63
N LEU A 217 -7.63 8.02 3.43
CA LEU A 217 -8.03 8.61 2.14
C LEU A 217 -9.54 8.74 2.00
N ARG A 218 -10.29 7.67 2.32
CA ARG A 218 -11.76 7.66 2.19
C ARG A 218 -12.45 8.74 3.03
N LYS A 219 -11.90 9.04 4.21
CA LYS A 219 -12.48 10.00 5.17
C LYS A 219 -12.04 11.43 4.90
N ARG A 220 -10.80 11.63 4.45
CA ARG A 220 -10.17 12.96 4.38
C ARG A 220 -10.06 13.53 2.97
N HIS A 221 -10.20 12.72 1.91
CA HIS A 221 -10.09 13.24 0.54
C HIS A 221 -11.13 14.33 0.26
N LYS A 222 -10.67 15.35 -0.46
CA LYS A 222 -11.49 16.47 -0.93
C LYS A 222 -11.33 16.55 -2.44
N ILE A 223 -12.45 16.66 -3.15
CA ILE A 223 -12.45 16.85 -4.59
C ILE A 223 -13.31 18.06 -4.90
N ASN A 224 -12.69 19.06 -5.50
CA ASN A 224 -13.40 20.23 -6.01
C ASN A 224 -14.09 19.87 -7.32
N VAL A 225 -15.31 19.34 -7.24
CA VAL A 225 -16.11 18.98 -8.42
C VAL A 225 -16.95 20.16 -8.87
N LEU A 226 -16.69 20.67 -10.07
CA LEU A 226 -17.48 21.75 -10.68
C LEU A 226 -18.86 21.29 -11.19
N TRP A 227 -19.03 19.99 -11.45
CA TRP A 227 -20.22 19.40 -12.06
C TRP A 227 -20.99 18.51 -11.07
N LYS A 228 -22.21 18.91 -10.68
CA LYS A 228 -23.03 18.16 -9.69
C LYS A 228 -23.42 16.74 -10.14
N THR A 229 -23.30 16.42 -11.42
CA THR A 229 -23.67 15.12 -12.02
C THR A 229 -22.57 14.06 -11.92
N LYS A 230 -21.38 14.40 -11.40
CA LYS A 230 -20.29 13.43 -11.17
C LYS A 230 -19.90 13.46 -9.71
N LYS A 231 -19.79 12.29 -9.09
CA LYS A 231 -19.21 12.15 -7.75
C LYS A 231 -18.01 11.24 -7.83
N TYR A 232 -16.98 11.59 -7.07
CA TYR A 232 -15.72 10.89 -7.04
C TYR A 232 -15.44 10.48 -5.60
N THR A 233 -15.06 9.23 -5.41
CA THR A 233 -14.65 8.67 -4.13
C THR A 233 -13.22 8.18 -4.28
N VAL A 234 -12.31 8.72 -3.47
CA VAL A 234 -10.96 8.18 -3.34
C VAL A 234 -10.93 7.28 -2.11
N TRP A 235 -10.46 6.06 -2.27
CA TRP A 235 -10.52 5.04 -1.22
C TRP A 235 -9.18 4.32 -1.13
N GLY A 236 -8.53 4.30 0.03
CA GLY A 236 -7.40 3.42 0.27
C GLY A 236 -7.81 2.22 1.09
N MET A 237 -7.43 1.03 0.64
CA MET A 237 -7.77 -0.22 1.30
C MET A 237 -6.79 -0.53 2.45
N PRO A 238 -7.17 -1.39 3.42
CA PRO A 238 -6.19 -2.12 4.21
C PRO A 238 -5.20 -2.87 3.31
N PHE A 239 -4.05 -3.24 3.86
CA PHE A 239 -3.11 -4.09 3.16
C PHE A 239 -3.74 -5.42 2.79
N TYR A 240 -3.46 -5.85 1.56
CA TYR A 240 -3.80 -7.19 1.12
C TYR A 240 -2.69 -8.14 1.53
N ASN A 241 -3.04 -9.23 2.20
CA ASN A 241 -2.15 -10.38 2.36
C ASN A 241 -3.00 -11.65 2.35
N GLU A 242 -2.67 -12.59 1.46
CA GLU A 242 -3.49 -13.79 1.23
C GLU A 242 -3.61 -14.66 2.51
N ALA A 243 -2.55 -14.75 3.31
CA ALA A 243 -2.48 -15.67 4.44
C ALA A 243 -3.00 -15.08 5.76
N GLN A 244 -2.72 -13.81 6.06
CA GLN A 244 -2.88 -13.24 7.40
C GLN A 244 -3.94 -12.13 7.48
N ARG A 245 -4.17 -11.37 6.41
CA ARG A 245 -5.03 -10.16 6.44
C ARG A 245 -6.20 -10.20 5.46
N LYS A 246 -6.36 -11.31 4.75
CA LYS A 246 -7.40 -11.49 3.72
C LYS A 246 -8.80 -11.18 4.20
N LYS A 247 -9.18 -11.62 5.41
CA LYS A 247 -10.52 -11.40 5.95
C LYS A 247 -10.83 -9.92 6.18
N GLU A 248 -9.89 -9.18 6.79
CA GLU A 248 -10.03 -7.73 6.98
C GLU A 248 -10.14 -7.00 5.64
N PHE A 249 -9.32 -7.40 4.66
CA PHE A 249 -9.39 -6.85 3.32
C PHE A 249 -10.75 -7.11 2.66
N GLU A 250 -11.23 -8.36 2.73
CA GLU A 250 -12.54 -8.77 2.21
C GLU A 250 -13.69 -7.98 2.85
N ASP A 251 -13.65 -7.79 4.16
CA ASP A 251 -14.68 -7.06 4.89
C ASP A 251 -14.76 -5.60 4.43
N GLU A 252 -13.62 -4.92 4.23
CA GLU A 252 -13.61 -3.57 3.67
C GLU A 252 -14.01 -3.57 2.18
N PHE A 253 -13.58 -4.58 1.42
CA PHE A 253 -13.87 -4.69 -0.02
C PHE A 253 -15.35 -4.94 -0.28
N ASN A 254 -16.04 -5.65 0.62
CA ASN A 254 -17.46 -5.92 0.51
C ASN A 254 -18.31 -4.65 0.51
N TYR A 255 -17.86 -3.53 1.10
CA TYR A 255 -18.56 -2.25 0.94
C TYR A 255 -18.58 -1.74 -0.51
N LEU A 256 -17.62 -2.16 -1.34
CA LEU A 256 -17.68 -1.89 -2.78
C LEU A 256 -18.75 -2.76 -3.45
N LEU A 257 -19.10 -3.92 -2.89
CA LEU A 257 -20.08 -4.86 -3.43
C LEU A 257 -21.52 -4.63 -2.92
N MET A 258 -21.69 -4.02 -1.74
CA MET A 258 -22.99 -3.64 -1.13
C MET A 258 -23.58 -2.40 -1.81
#